data_AF-A0A949MQY5-F1
#
_entry.id   AF-A0A949MQY5-F1
#
_cell.length_a   1.000
_cell.length_b   1.000
_cell.length_c   1.000
_cell.angle_alpha   90.00
_cell.angle_beta   90.00
_cell.angle_gamma   90.00
#
_symmetry.space_group_name_H-M   'P 1'
#
loop_
_entity.id
_entity.type
_entity.pdbx_description
1 polymer ?
#
loop_
_entity_poly.entity_id
_entity_poly.type
_entity_poly.pdbx_seq_one_letter_code
_entity_poly.pdbx_strand_id
1 'polypeptide(L)'
;MKREDSNSKKDDPFIFGIKLSRKDKAKWLAHFKREAKTAKALYKGEARSVESLDAMFEETGKNVCQCGGTKFSRKYGKRKAKCLSCKRVASITARMPFFHGVNLLDIHLCMLHLIDAGCIFNAHQFSIEMKVSYDTAWNLMRKVELAMLIAQRSDENCLSIDSRLLIELYTRRSIATPAFKEPSAEQQAMEDLHTSSKKQEQEKERAHGAHRQQGQEKEAAEANGNEANQSEESLAEEDEEKGDETEGSPQEGAQATSEMKFLKPENTIESRQPGADIVTDLVTDLVTDPENSPYGLTEFQKKVYEANSGEPTTFDALVSNLDANANELNAALTILELESLINRLPGNRYVRANITPPASIQPAQNTYDERMIEQINAFRNIIQINNQGVSRKYANLHLANVNRLYKQSFDPKSFSIFQICSQFSDVGRTEVKNFISDLSVEIMMPMAA
;
A
#
# COMPACT_ATOMS: atom_id res chain seq x y z
N MET A 1 -4.91 -46.74 -19.81
CA MET A 1 -5.48 -45.38 -19.63
C MET A 1 -4.34 -44.38 -19.71
N LYS A 2 -4.22 -43.67 -20.84
CA LYS A 2 -3.31 -42.54 -20.99
C LYS A 2 -3.93 -41.37 -20.19
N ARG A 3 -3.19 -40.81 -19.23
CA ARG A 3 -3.60 -39.57 -18.57
C ARG A 3 -3.51 -38.47 -19.62
N GLU A 4 -4.66 -37.92 -19.99
CA GLU A 4 -4.74 -36.68 -20.73
C GLU A 4 -4.23 -35.58 -19.81
N ASP A 5 -3.05 -35.05 -20.12
CA ASP A 5 -2.53 -33.83 -19.52
C ASP A 5 -3.50 -32.71 -19.89
N SER A 6 -4.39 -32.39 -18.95
CA SER A 6 -5.23 -31.20 -19.01
C SER A 6 -4.35 -29.99 -19.34
N ASN A 7 -4.61 -29.44 -20.52
CA ASN A 7 -3.96 -28.29 -21.09
C ASN A 7 -4.34 -27.06 -20.25
N SER A 8 -3.73 -26.94 -19.07
CA SER A 8 -3.78 -25.71 -18.28
C SER A 8 -3.19 -24.62 -19.17
N LYS A 9 -4.05 -23.73 -19.64
CA LYS A 9 -3.63 -22.47 -20.25
C LYS A 9 -2.63 -21.87 -19.27
N LYS A 10 -1.35 -21.88 -19.63
CA LYS A 10 -0.29 -21.29 -18.81
C LYS A 10 -0.66 -19.83 -18.65
N ASP A 11 -1.14 -19.47 -17.45
CA ASP A 11 -1.51 -18.11 -17.12
C ASP A 11 -0.32 -17.21 -17.46
N ASP A 12 -0.52 -16.36 -18.47
CA ASP A 12 0.49 -15.45 -18.94
C ASP A 12 0.85 -14.49 -17.80
N PRO A 13 2.11 -14.45 -17.31
CA PRO A 13 2.45 -13.45 -16.31
C PRO A 13 2.38 -12.05 -16.93
N PHE A 14 1.46 -11.25 -16.42
CA PHE A 14 1.33 -9.82 -16.71
C PHE A 14 2.31 -9.03 -15.82
N ILE A 15 2.92 -8.00 -16.40
CA ILE A 15 3.73 -7.01 -15.67
C ILE A 15 3.25 -5.63 -16.14
N PHE A 16 2.65 -4.85 -15.23
CA PHE A 16 2.01 -3.51 -15.45
C PHE A 16 0.86 -3.43 -16.44
N GLY A 17 0.62 -4.48 -17.22
CA GLY A 17 -0.46 -4.60 -18.21
C GLY A 17 -0.63 -3.44 -19.18
N ILE A 18 0.49 -2.79 -19.47
CA ILE A 18 0.86 -2.73 -20.88
C ILE A 18 0.85 -4.19 -21.36
N LYS A 19 0.16 -4.49 -22.46
CA LYS A 19 0.48 -5.70 -23.24
C LYS A 19 1.93 -5.53 -23.66
N LEU A 20 2.84 -5.90 -22.76
CA LEU A 20 4.24 -5.99 -23.07
C LEU A 20 4.27 -6.90 -24.27
N SER A 21 4.91 -6.43 -25.34
CA SER A 21 5.21 -7.31 -26.44
C SER A 21 5.84 -8.58 -25.84
N ARG A 22 5.65 -9.74 -26.47
CA ARG A 22 6.30 -10.98 -25.98
C ARG A 22 7.81 -10.76 -25.73
N LYS A 23 8.43 -9.85 -26.48
CA LYS A 23 9.80 -9.36 -26.32
C LYS A 23 10.01 -8.60 -25.01
N ASP A 24 9.19 -7.62 -24.67
CA ASP A 24 9.34 -6.84 -23.43
C ASP A 24 9.08 -7.67 -22.19
N LYS A 25 8.12 -8.60 -22.27
CA LYS A 25 7.87 -9.60 -21.21
C LYS A 25 9.10 -10.48 -20.99
N ALA A 26 9.69 -10.99 -22.06
CA ALA A 26 10.91 -11.79 -21.98
C ALA A 26 12.08 -10.97 -21.42
N LYS A 27 12.21 -9.70 -21.84
CA LYS A 27 13.24 -8.76 -21.36
C LYS A 27 13.08 -8.48 -19.86
N TRP A 28 11.87 -8.17 -19.41
CA TRP A 28 11.58 -7.96 -17.98
C TRP A 28 11.85 -9.25 -17.19
N LEU A 29 11.38 -10.40 -17.65
CA LEU A 29 11.56 -11.66 -16.92
C LEU A 29 13.05 -12.04 -16.84
N ALA A 30 13.81 -11.79 -17.90
CA ALA A 30 15.25 -11.95 -17.90
C ALA A 30 15.92 -10.99 -16.91
N HIS A 31 15.49 -9.73 -16.86
CA HIS A 31 15.98 -8.75 -15.89
C HIS A 31 15.66 -9.19 -14.45
N PHE A 32 14.41 -9.51 -14.13
CA PHE A 32 14.00 -9.96 -12.81
C PHE A 32 14.78 -11.19 -12.37
N LYS A 33 14.89 -12.21 -13.23
CA LYS A 33 15.66 -13.43 -12.93
C LYS A 33 17.15 -13.15 -12.75
N ARG A 34 17.73 -12.24 -13.55
CA ARG A 34 19.13 -11.81 -13.40
C ARG A 34 19.35 -11.18 -12.04
N GLU A 35 18.53 -10.20 -11.66
CA GLU A 35 18.68 -9.53 -10.36
C GLU A 35 18.37 -10.45 -9.18
N ALA A 36 17.38 -11.35 -9.32
CA ALA A 36 17.08 -12.33 -8.29
C ALA A 36 18.25 -13.30 -8.09
N LYS A 37 18.91 -13.73 -9.17
CA LYS A 37 20.13 -14.54 -9.10
C LYS A 37 21.27 -13.78 -8.43
N THR A 38 21.47 -12.50 -8.78
CA THR A 38 22.47 -11.63 -8.16
C THR A 38 22.21 -11.47 -6.67
N ALA A 39 20.99 -11.10 -6.27
CA ALA A 39 20.56 -10.94 -4.88
C ALA A 39 20.80 -12.22 -4.07
N LYS A 40 20.36 -13.38 -4.58
CA LYS A 40 20.61 -14.68 -3.93
C LYS A 40 22.09 -15.00 -3.76
N ALA A 41 22.94 -14.58 -4.70
CA ALA A 41 24.38 -14.80 -4.61
C ALA A 41 25.04 -13.89 -3.56
N LEU A 42 24.62 -12.62 -3.51
CA LEU A 42 25.05 -11.63 -2.53
C LEU A 42 24.65 -12.04 -1.11
N TYR A 43 23.39 -12.36 -0.91
CA TYR A 43 22.81 -12.65 0.41
C TYR A 43 22.72 -14.15 0.70
N LYS A 44 23.58 -14.97 0.05
CA LYS A 44 23.54 -16.43 0.21
C LYS A 44 23.87 -16.85 1.64
N GLY A 45 22.82 -17.18 2.40
CA GLY A 45 22.93 -17.63 3.78
C GLY A 45 23.05 -16.49 4.78
N GLU A 46 22.83 -16.84 6.05
CA GLU A 46 22.74 -15.89 7.15
C GLU A 46 24.03 -15.07 7.31
N ALA A 47 25.20 -15.72 7.25
CA ALA A 47 26.47 -15.06 7.51
C ALA A 47 26.71 -13.86 6.57
N ARG A 48 26.57 -14.07 5.25
CA ARG A 48 26.75 -13.01 4.24
C ARG A 48 25.69 -11.91 4.36
N SER A 49 24.47 -12.28 4.69
CA SER A 49 23.37 -11.32 4.90
C SER A 49 23.65 -10.41 6.08
N VAL A 50 24.18 -10.96 7.18
CA VAL A 50 24.59 -10.16 8.34
C VAL A 50 25.74 -9.23 8.00
N GLU A 51 26.76 -9.68 7.27
CA GLU A 51 27.86 -8.80 6.85
C GLU A 51 27.40 -7.68 5.91
N SER A 52 26.52 -8.01 4.96
CA SER A 52 25.99 -7.02 4.03
C SER A 52 25.17 -5.97 4.78
N LEU A 53 24.37 -6.40 5.75
CA LEU A 53 23.60 -5.51 6.60
C LEU A 53 24.50 -4.59 7.44
N ASP A 54 25.57 -5.14 8.03
CA ASP A 54 26.54 -4.37 8.83
C ASP A 54 27.27 -3.32 7.96
N ALA A 55 27.70 -3.70 6.75
CA ALA A 55 28.31 -2.78 5.79
C ALA A 55 27.37 -1.64 5.39
N MET A 56 26.10 -1.96 5.12
CA MET A 56 25.08 -0.93 4.83
C MET A 56 24.85 0.00 6.04
N PHE A 57 25.03 -0.48 7.28
CA PHE A 57 24.94 0.37 8.48
C PHE A 57 26.14 1.26 8.71
N GLU A 58 27.33 0.78 8.36
CA GLU A 58 28.52 1.62 8.37
C GLU A 58 28.39 2.74 7.32
N GLU A 59 27.93 2.42 6.11
CA GLU A 59 27.72 3.39 5.03
C GLU A 59 26.66 4.45 5.39
N THR A 60 25.56 4.04 6.02
CA THR A 60 24.48 4.96 6.42
C THR A 60 24.73 5.69 7.75
N GLY A 61 25.84 5.40 8.44
CA GLY A 61 26.13 5.94 9.77
C GLY A 61 25.14 5.49 10.86
N LYS A 62 24.35 4.45 10.60
CA LYS A 62 23.34 3.92 11.53
C LYS A 62 23.87 2.86 12.49
N ASN A 63 25.14 2.52 12.39
CA ASN A 63 25.80 1.63 13.34
C ASN A 63 26.13 2.37 14.65
N VAL A 64 25.09 2.76 15.42
CA VAL A 64 25.23 3.51 16.68
C VAL A 64 24.60 2.72 17.83
N CYS A 65 25.30 2.64 18.95
CA CYS A 65 24.79 2.04 20.18
C CYS A 65 23.87 3.04 20.88
N GLN A 66 22.97 2.60 21.75
CA GLN A 66 22.21 3.48 22.65
C GLN A 66 23.10 4.41 23.51
N CYS A 67 24.38 4.05 23.73
CA CYS A 67 25.34 4.92 24.42
C CYS A 67 26.06 5.93 23.50
N GLY A 68 25.70 6.02 22.21
CA GLY A 68 26.39 6.83 21.20
C GLY A 68 27.65 6.18 20.60
N GLY A 69 28.13 5.06 21.15
CA GLY A 69 29.31 4.37 20.62
C GLY A 69 29.09 3.77 19.22
N THR A 70 30.01 4.02 18.30
CA THR A 70 29.94 3.55 16.89
C THR A 70 30.78 2.32 16.59
N LYS A 71 31.68 1.94 17.51
CA LYS A 71 32.57 0.79 17.32
C LYS A 71 32.05 -0.46 18.02
N PHE A 72 32.02 -1.58 17.29
CA PHE A 72 31.55 -2.86 17.80
C PHE A 72 32.57 -3.98 17.57
N SER A 73 32.65 -4.90 18.53
CA SER A 73 33.33 -6.18 18.35
C SER A 73 32.29 -7.24 18.00
N ARG A 74 32.49 -7.90 16.87
CA ARG A 74 31.58 -8.89 16.31
C ARG A 74 32.35 -10.03 15.66
N LYS A 75 31.77 -11.24 15.72
CA LYS A 75 32.26 -12.39 14.94
C LYS A 75 31.55 -12.41 13.59
N TYR A 76 32.29 -12.70 12.52
CA TYR A 76 31.76 -12.85 11.17
C TYR A 76 30.51 -13.75 11.15
N GLY A 77 29.48 -13.31 10.45
CA GLY A 77 28.20 -13.95 10.28
C GLY A 77 27.31 -14.01 11.52
N LYS A 78 27.74 -13.47 12.66
CA LYS A 78 26.92 -13.44 13.88
C LYS A 78 26.18 -12.12 13.99
N ARG A 79 24.88 -12.18 14.31
CA ARG A 79 24.03 -11.01 14.53
C ARG A 79 24.37 -10.26 15.81
N LYS A 80 24.93 -10.93 16.83
CA LYS A 80 25.27 -10.32 18.11
C LYS A 80 26.59 -9.55 18.01
N ALA A 81 26.57 -8.29 18.40
CA ALA A 81 27.72 -7.39 18.43
C ALA A 81 27.86 -6.75 19.82
N LYS A 82 29.09 -6.66 20.33
CA LYS A 82 29.42 -6.02 21.63
C LYS A 82 29.89 -4.60 21.39
N CYS A 83 29.23 -3.61 21.98
CA CYS A 83 29.68 -2.21 21.91
C CYS A 83 31.04 -2.06 22.59
N LEU A 84 32.01 -1.42 21.93
CA LEU A 84 33.34 -1.21 22.54
C LEU A 84 33.32 -0.11 23.61
N SER A 85 32.35 0.81 23.57
CA SER A 85 32.17 1.87 24.58
C SER A 85 31.49 1.34 25.85
N CYS A 86 30.20 0.98 25.78
CA CYS A 86 29.42 0.58 26.97
C CYS A 86 29.44 -0.93 27.27
N LYS A 87 30.13 -1.75 26.46
CA LYS A 87 30.24 -3.21 26.60
C LYS A 87 28.93 -4.02 26.50
N ARG A 88 27.76 -3.38 26.31
CA ARG A 88 26.48 -4.07 26.08
C ARG A 88 26.51 -4.88 24.78
N VAL A 89 25.88 -6.05 24.82
CA VAL A 89 25.70 -6.93 23.65
C VAL A 89 24.31 -6.70 23.07
N ALA A 90 24.22 -6.43 21.78
CA ALA A 90 22.95 -6.27 21.08
C ALA A 90 22.97 -7.02 19.74
N SER A 91 21.79 -7.43 19.26
CA SER A 91 21.66 -7.92 17.88
C SER A 91 21.73 -6.73 16.92
N ILE A 92 22.48 -6.85 15.83
CA ILE A 92 22.52 -5.88 14.73
C ILE A 92 21.10 -5.63 14.20
N THR A 93 20.33 -6.71 14.02
CA THR A 93 18.95 -6.61 13.52
C THR A 93 18.00 -5.98 14.53
N ALA A 94 18.29 -6.05 15.84
CA ALA A 94 17.42 -5.46 16.87
C ALA A 94 17.58 -3.94 16.98
N ARG A 95 18.67 -3.37 16.44
CA ARG A 95 18.89 -1.91 16.39
C ARG A 95 18.06 -1.24 15.30
N MET A 96 17.50 -2.03 14.41
CA MET A 96 16.71 -1.58 13.30
C MET A 96 15.29 -2.03 13.50
N PRO A 97 14.36 -1.09 13.64
CA PRO A 97 12.99 -1.50 13.84
C PRO A 97 12.47 -2.34 12.65
N PHE A 98 12.78 -1.97 11.39
CA PHE A 98 12.39 -2.76 10.22
C PHE A 98 12.95 -4.19 10.18
N PHE A 99 14.15 -4.43 10.73
CA PHE A 99 14.76 -5.75 10.79
C PHE A 99 14.59 -6.44 12.15
N HIS A 100 13.81 -5.85 13.05
CA HIS A 100 13.62 -6.39 14.38
C HIS A 100 12.96 -7.78 14.30
N GLY A 101 13.53 -8.76 15.01
CA GLY A 101 13.00 -10.13 15.03
C GLY A 101 13.01 -10.88 13.68
N VAL A 102 13.69 -10.38 12.64
CA VAL A 102 13.66 -11.01 11.32
C VAL A 102 14.38 -12.37 11.34
N ASN A 103 13.68 -13.46 11.05
CA ASN A 103 14.31 -14.77 10.93
C ASN A 103 15.03 -14.95 9.59
N LEU A 104 14.38 -14.58 8.48
CA LEU A 104 14.86 -14.75 7.11
C LEU A 104 15.50 -13.45 6.56
N LEU A 105 16.66 -13.10 7.12
CA LEU A 105 17.34 -11.84 6.78
C LEU A 105 17.77 -11.78 5.31
N ASP A 106 18.25 -12.89 4.77
CA ASP A 106 18.61 -13.05 3.37
C ASP A 106 17.45 -12.72 2.42
N ILE A 107 16.25 -13.21 2.75
CA ILE A 107 15.03 -12.96 1.96
C ILE A 107 14.62 -11.48 2.03
N HIS A 108 14.75 -10.84 3.20
CA HIS A 108 14.49 -9.40 3.33
C HIS A 108 15.42 -8.59 2.44
N LEU A 109 16.74 -8.83 2.56
CA LEU A 109 17.74 -8.14 1.74
C LEU A 109 17.56 -8.42 0.24
N CYS A 110 17.19 -9.65 -0.14
CA CYS A 110 16.85 -9.95 -1.53
C CYS A 110 15.67 -9.13 -2.05
N MET A 111 14.64 -8.91 -1.24
CA MET A 111 13.50 -8.08 -1.64
C MET A 111 13.93 -6.62 -1.81
N LEU A 112 14.65 -6.06 -0.84
CA LEU A 112 15.13 -4.67 -0.91
C LEU A 112 16.02 -4.46 -2.14
N HIS A 113 16.95 -5.40 -2.41
CA HIS A 113 17.80 -5.38 -3.61
C HIS A 113 16.98 -5.39 -4.89
N LEU A 114 15.99 -6.28 -5.01
CA LEU A 114 15.16 -6.35 -6.21
C LEU A 114 14.38 -5.05 -6.43
N ILE A 115 13.82 -4.48 -5.36
CA ILE A 115 13.10 -3.21 -5.44
C ILE A 115 14.06 -2.09 -5.84
N ASP A 116 15.24 -1.98 -5.18
CA ASP A 116 16.29 -1.01 -5.52
C ASP A 116 16.79 -1.15 -6.96
N ALA A 117 16.86 -2.37 -7.49
CA ALA A 117 17.19 -2.64 -8.88
C ALA A 117 16.05 -2.29 -9.87
N GLY A 118 14.98 -1.63 -9.42
CA GLY A 118 13.83 -1.25 -10.25
C GLY A 118 12.95 -2.44 -10.66
N CYS A 119 13.14 -3.63 -10.09
CA CYS A 119 12.29 -4.77 -10.38
C CYS A 119 10.92 -4.58 -9.73
N ILE A 120 9.86 -4.86 -10.46
CA ILE A 120 8.50 -4.85 -9.91
C ILE A 120 7.87 -6.19 -10.14
N PHE A 121 7.40 -6.79 -9.07
CA PHE A 121 6.92 -8.15 -9.00
C PHE A 121 5.78 -8.21 -7.98
N ASN A 122 4.94 -9.23 -8.08
CA ASN A 122 3.94 -9.53 -7.05
C ASN A 122 4.45 -10.58 -6.05
N ALA A 123 3.72 -10.79 -4.97
CA ALA A 123 4.11 -11.70 -3.89
C ALA A 123 4.25 -13.15 -4.39
N HIS A 124 3.45 -13.56 -5.37
CA HIS A 124 3.52 -14.90 -5.95
C HIS A 124 4.82 -15.11 -6.73
N GLN A 125 5.17 -14.17 -7.61
CA GLN A 125 6.43 -14.20 -8.36
C GLN A 125 7.64 -14.23 -7.41
N PHE A 126 7.64 -13.37 -6.38
CA PHE A 126 8.69 -13.38 -5.37
C PHE A 126 8.74 -14.69 -4.59
N SER A 127 7.60 -15.25 -4.21
CA SER A 127 7.54 -16.52 -3.47
C SER A 127 8.12 -17.69 -4.27
N ILE A 128 7.82 -17.77 -5.58
CA ILE A 128 8.35 -18.80 -6.47
C ILE A 128 9.86 -18.61 -6.60
N GLU A 129 10.29 -17.38 -6.89
CA GLU A 129 11.69 -17.11 -7.14
C GLU A 129 12.52 -17.36 -5.87
N MET A 130 12.10 -16.84 -4.72
CA MET A 130 12.84 -16.95 -3.46
C MET A 130 12.59 -18.25 -2.68
N LYS A 131 11.69 -19.13 -3.16
CA LYS A 131 11.30 -20.39 -2.50
C LYS A 131 10.82 -20.18 -1.06
N VAL A 132 10.01 -19.15 -0.86
CA VAL A 132 9.34 -18.86 0.43
C VAL A 132 7.84 -19.05 0.31
N SER A 133 7.14 -19.14 1.44
CA SER A 133 5.67 -19.17 1.38
C SER A 133 5.13 -17.86 0.81
N TYR A 134 3.98 -17.95 0.10
CA TYR A 134 3.29 -16.78 -0.43
C TYR A 134 2.97 -15.75 0.67
N ASP A 135 2.51 -16.21 1.85
CA ASP A 135 2.22 -15.32 2.99
C ASP A 135 3.48 -14.58 3.48
N THR A 136 4.64 -15.24 3.51
CA THR A 136 5.91 -14.58 3.85
C THR A 136 6.25 -13.48 2.84
N ALA A 137 6.18 -13.81 1.55
CA ALA A 137 6.43 -12.86 0.47
C ALA A 137 5.47 -11.67 0.52
N TRP A 138 4.18 -11.94 0.73
CA TRP A 138 3.13 -10.93 0.79
C TRP A 138 3.33 -10.00 1.99
N ASN A 139 3.55 -10.54 3.19
CA ASN A 139 3.78 -9.71 4.38
C ASN A 139 5.03 -8.84 4.21
N LEU A 140 6.12 -9.39 3.67
CA LEU A 140 7.35 -8.64 3.44
C LEU A 140 7.15 -7.50 2.44
N MET A 141 6.46 -7.75 1.32
CA MET A 141 6.12 -6.70 0.35
C MET A 141 5.32 -5.58 1.02
N ARG A 142 4.30 -5.91 1.81
CA ARG A 142 3.48 -4.89 2.49
C ARG A 142 4.24 -4.09 3.52
N LYS A 143 5.19 -4.71 4.22
CA LYS A 143 6.10 -3.99 5.12
C LYS A 143 6.93 -2.96 4.36
N VAL A 144 7.53 -3.34 3.23
CA VAL A 144 8.34 -2.44 2.40
C VAL A 144 7.47 -1.32 1.82
N GLU A 145 6.34 -1.66 1.20
CA GLU A 145 5.41 -0.67 0.63
C GLU A 145 4.92 0.34 1.68
N LEU A 146 4.65 -0.12 2.91
CA LEU A 146 4.22 0.78 4.00
C LEU A 146 5.37 1.69 4.46
N ALA A 147 6.59 1.17 4.60
CA ALA A 147 7.76 2.00 4.90
C ALA A 147 7.98 3.08 3.82
N MET A 148 7.80 2.73 2.55
CA MET A 148 7.88 3.65 1.43
C MET A 148 6.77 4.72 1.46
N LEU A 149 5.54 4.32 1.74
CA LEU A 149 4.41 5.23 1.84
C LEU A 149 4.63 6.26 2.95
N ILE A 150 5.11 5.83 4.13
CA ILE A 150 5.40 6.74 5.24
C ILE A 150 6.52 7.72 4.84
N ALA A 151 7.57 7.26 4.15
CA ALA A 151 8.64 8.14 3.68
C ALA A 151 8.17 9.20 2.68
N GLN A 152 7.25 8.82 1.79
CA GLN A 152 6.74 9.72 0.76
C GLN A 152 5.83 10.81 1.29
N ARG A 153 5.10 10.56 2.39
CA ARG A 153 4.26 11.58 3.03
C ARG A 153 5.05 12.78 3.55
N SER A 154 6.37 12.63 3.74
CA SER A 154 7.27 13.71 4.13
C SER A 154 7.95 14.39 2.94
N ASP A 155 7.68 13.96 1.70
CA ASP A 155 8.30 14.51 0.50
C ASP A 155 7.50 15.72 -0.01
N GLU A 156 8.17 16.87 -0.16
CA GLU A 156 7.56 18.11 -0.63
C GLU A 156 7.07 18.03 -2.09
N ASN A 157 7.54 17.03 -2.86
CA ASN A 157 7.14 16.82 -4.25
C ASN A 157 5.92 15.90 -4.42
N CYS A 158 5.31 15.46 -3.31
CA CYS A 158 4.07 14.71 -3.33
C CYS A 158 2.88 15.65 -3.39
N LEU A 159 2.00 15.42 -4.36
CA LEU A 159 0.71 16.08 -4.48
C LEU A 159 -0.37 15.16 -3.88
N SER A 160 -1.02 15.65 -2.84
CA SER A 160 -2.16 14.98 -2.24
C SER A 160 -3.38 15.15 -3.15
N ILE A 161 -3.84 14.05 -3.74
CA ILE A 161 -5.07 14.02 -4.55
C ILE A 161 -6.18 13.27 -3.83
N ASP A 162 -7.41 13.54 -4.22
CA ASP A 162 -8.56 12.85 -3.66
C ASP A 162 -8.61 11.38 -4.11
N SER A 163 -8.75 10.44 -3.16
CA SER A 163 -8.86 9.00 -3.44
C SER A 163 -10.07 8.63 -4.30
N ARG A 164 -11.08 9.51 -4.42
CA ARG A 164 -12.21 9.35 -5.35
C ARG A 164 -11.77 9.20 -6.81
N LEU A 165 -10.64 9.79 -7.21
CA LEU A 165 -10.09 9.62 -8.57
C LEU A 165 -9.66 8.17 -8.86
N LEU A 166 -9.52 7.37 -7.81
CA LEU A 166 -9.16 5.96 -7.85
C LEU A 166 -10.32 5.03 -7.48
N ILE A 167 -11.56 5.53 -7.36
CA ILE A 167 -12.69 4.74 -6.87
C ILE A 167 -12.97 3.49 -7.72
N GLU A 168 -12.73 3.57 -9.02
CA GLU A 168 -12.86 2.44 -9.96
C GLU A 168 -11.85 1.30 -9.69
N LEU A 169 -10.76 1.57 -8.96
CA LEU A 169 -9.80 0.54 -8.54
C LEU A 169 -10.28 -0.24 -7.31
N TYR A 170 -11.23 0.31 -6.57
CA TYR A 170 -11.66 -0.19 -5.28
C TYR A 170 -12.71 -1.28 -5.45
N THR A 171 -12.30 -2.47 -5.87
CA THR A 171 -13.21 -3.62 -6.02
C THR A 171 -13.33 -4.45 -4.75
N ARG A 172 -12.42 -4.27 -3.78
CA ARG A 172 -12.38 -5.08 -2.55
C ARG A 172 -12.75 -4.24 -1.34
N ARG A 173 -13.65 -4.77 -0.52
CA ARG A 173 -14.00 -4.20 0.78
C ARG A 173 -12.75 -4.14 1.67
N SER A 174 -12.54 -3.01 2.34
CA SER A 174 -11.59 -2.91 3.43
C SER A 174 -12.29 -3.22 4.76
N ILE A 175 -11.52 -3.40 5.84
CA ILE A 175 -12.08 -3.55 7.19
C ILE A 175 -12.89 -2.30 7.60
N ALA A 176 -12.60 -1.15 7.00
CA ALA A 176 -13.33 0.10 7.22
C ALA A 176 -14.61 0.21 6.39
N THR A 177 -14.87 -0.69 5.43
CA THR A 177 -16.13 -0.69 4.68
C THR A 177 -17.27 -1.11 5.63
N PRO A 178 -18.35 -0.33 5.78
CA PRO A 178 -19.50 -0.75 6.57
C PRO A 178 -20.03 -2.10 6.10
N ALA A 179 -20.41 -2.96 7.04
CA ALA A 179 -20.91 -4.29 6.72
C ALA A 179 -22.07 -4.20 5.71
N PHE A 180 -22.04 -5.08 4.69
CA PHE A 180 -23.05 -5.16 3.63
C PHE A 180 -23.15 -3.97 2.67
N LYS A 181 -22.21 -3.01 2.70
CA LYS A 181 -22.16 -1.94 1.69
C LYS A 181 -21.04 -2.16 0.66
N GLU A 182 -21.17 -1.49 -0.48
CA GLU A 182 -20.15 -1.47 -1.54
C GLU A 182 -18.84 -0.81 -1.07
N PRO A 183 -17.68 -1.13 -1.66
CA PRO A 183 -16.41 -0.48 -1.33
C PRO A 183 -16.46 1.05 -1.45
N SER A 184 -17.24 1.59 -2.38
CA SER A 184 -17.48 3.04 -2.52
C SER A 184 -18.14 3.67 -1.29
N ALA A 185 -18.93 2.91 -0.53
CA ALA A 185 -19.53 3.40 0.72
C ALA A 185 -18.49 3.61 1.84
N GLU A 186 -17.30 3.01 1.72
CA GLU A 186 -16.17 3.29 2.61
C GLU A 186 -15.72 4.75 2.48
N GLN A 187 -15.74 5.29 1.26
CA GLN A 187 -15.39 6.68 1.00
C GLN A 187 -16.42 7.62 1.64
N GLN A 188 -17.70 7.37 1.41
CA GLN A 188 -18.79 8.15 2.00
C GLN A 188 -18.75 8.14 3.53
N ALA A 189 -18.56 6.97 4.14
CA ALA A 189 -18.47 6.86 5.59
C ALA A 189 -17.30 7.66 6.17
N MET A 190 -16.14 7.66 5.49
CA MET A 190 -15.00 8.46 5.91
C MET A 190 -15.22 9.97 5.68
N GLU A 191 -15.89 10.36 4.59
CA GLU A 191 -16.30 11.75 4.33
C GLU A 191 -17.29 12.28 5.38
N ASP A 192 -18.26 11.46 5.77
CA ASP A 192 -19.23 11.77 6.82
C ASP A 192 -18.54 11.95 8.18
N LEU A 193 -17.60 11.05 8.51
CA LEU A 193 -16.78 11.15 9.72
C LEU A 193 -15.93 12.42 9.71
N HIS A 194 -15.25 12.71 8.61
CA HIS A 194 -14.40 13.89 8.48
C HIS A 194 -15.21 15.20 8.55
N THR A 195 -16.39 15.22 7.93
CA THR A 195 -17.33 16.34 8.01
C THR A 195 -17.84 16.53 9.43
N SER A 196 -18.11 15.42 10.14
CA SER A 196 -18.54 15.46 11.55
C SER A 196 -17.41 15.97 12.46
N SER A 197 -16.16 15.53 12.26
CA SER A 197 -15.00 16.01 12.99
C SER A 197 -14.75 17.50 12.78
N LYS A 198 -14.81 17.99 11.53
CA LYS A 198 -14.68 19.42 11.22
C LYS A 198 -15.76 20.28 11.88
N LYS A 199 -17.01 19.79 11.91
CA LYS A 199 -18.10 20.48 12.61
C LYS A 199 -17.83 20.56 14.12
N GLN A 200 -17.38 19.47 14.74
CA GLN A 200 -17.04 19.44 16.17
C GLN A 200 -15.88 20.39 16.51
N GLU A 201 -14.87 20.49 15.64
CA GLU A 201 -13.74 21.40 15.83
C GLU A 201 -14.18 22.88 15.73
N GLN A 202 -14.98 23.22 14.72
CA GLN A 202 -15.58 24.56 14.60
C GLN A 202 -16.49 24.92 15.77
N GLU A 203 -17.26 23.97 16.31
CA GLU A 203 -18.07 24.19 17.51
C GLU A 203 -17.22 24.43 18.76
N LYS A 204 -16.11 23.70 18.92
CA LYS A 204 -15.14 23.93 20.02
C LYS A 204 -14.48 25.31 19.92
N GLU A 205 -14.06 25.72 18.72
CA GLU A 205 -13.50 27.06 18.50
C GLU A 205 -14.50 28.17 18.81
N ARG A 206 -15.77 28.00 18.40
CA ARG A 206 -16.86 28.94 18.75
C ARG A 206 -17.11 29.01 20.25
N ALA A 207 -17.11 27.86 20.94
CA ALA A 207 -17.28 27.80 22.40
C ALA A 207 -16.12 28.48 23.14
N HIS A 208 -14.87 28.27 22.71
CA HIS A 208 -13.70 28.96 23.27
C HIS A 208 -13.71 30.46 22.97
N GLY A 209 -14.14 30.86 21.76
CA GLY A 209 -14.33 32.27 21.41
C GLY A 209 -15.37 32.97 22.28
N ALA A 210 -16.50 32.32 22.55
CA ALA A 210 -17.55 32.86 23.42
C ALA A 210 -17.10 33.01 24.88
N HIS A 211 -16.35 32.05 25.43
CA HIS A 211 -15.77 32.16 26.77
C HIS A 211 -14.74 33.29 26.87
N ARG A 212 -13.93 33.50 25.83
CA ARG A 212 -12.95 34.61 25.80
C ARG A 212 -13.64 35.97 25.77
N GLN A 213 -14.75 36.11 25.03
CA GLN A 213 -15.54 37.34 25.02
C GLN A 213 -16.18 37.61 26.39
N GLN A 214 -16.75 36.59 27.03
CA GLN A 214 -17.30 36.74 28.39
C GLN A 214 -16.22 37.06 29.44
N GLY A 215 -15.01 36.52 29.29
CA GLY A 215 -13.87 36.87 30.12
C GLY A 215 -13.46 38.34 29.94
N GLN A 216 -13.39 38.82 28.71
CA GLN A 216 -13.08 40.23 28.42
C GLN A 216 -14.20 41.19 28.87
N GLU A 217 -15.46 40.80 28.77
CA GLU A 217 -16.59 41.60 29.29
C GLU A 217 -16.59 41.64 30.83
N LYS A 218 -16.23 40.54 31.49
CA LYS A 218 -16.06 40.52 32.95
C LYS A 218 -14.85 41.31 33.41
N GLU A 219 -13.69 41.17 32.76
CA GLU A 219 -12.51 41.98 33.05
C GLU A 219 -12.78 43.48 32.81
N ALA A 220 -13.52 43.84 31.75
CA ALA A 220 -13.94 45.22 31.51
C ALA A 220 -14.95 45.74 32.55
N ALA A 221 -15.84 44.87 33.06
CA ALA A 221 -16.76 45.21 34.14
C ALA A 221 -16.05 45.35 35.49
N GLU A 222 -15.08 44.49 35.79
CA GLU A 222 -14.28 44.52 37.03
C GLU A 222 -13.26 45.67 37.03
N ALA A 223 -12.68 46.01 35.87
CA ALA A 223 -11.83 47.19 35.71
C ALA A 223 -12.59 48.51 35.99
N ASN A 224 -13.92 48.53 35.80
CA ASN A 224 -14.77 49.66 36.19
C ASN A 224 -15.28 49.59 37.65
N GLY A 225 -15.07 48.47 38.35
CA GLY A 225 -15.60 48.23 39.69
C GLY A 225 -14.59 48.35 40.83
N ASN A 226 -13.30 48.50 40.55
CA ASN A 226 -12.25 48.26 41.56
C ASN A 226 -11.37 49.49 41.90
N GLU A 227 -12.00 50.63 42.18
CA GLU A 227 -11.36 51.75 42.90
C GLU A 227 -11.61 51.71 44.42
N ALA A 228 -12.20 50.64 44.98
CA ALA A 228 -12.56 50.61 46.39
C ALA A 228 -12.43 49.22 47.04
N ASN A 229 -11.21 48.68 47.15
CA ASN A 229 -10.70 47.96 48.33
C ASN A 229 -9.40 47.20 48.00
N GLN A 230 -8.29 47.63 48.58
CA GLN A 230 -7.08 46.84 48.73
C GLN A 230 -6.67 46.82 50.21
N SER A 231 -6.73 45.66 50.85
CA SER A 231 -5.86 45.28 51.96
C SER A 231 -5.97 43.78 52.25
N GLU A 232 -4.81 43.14 52.37
CA GLU A 232 -4.54 41.83 53.00
C GLU A 232 -5.03 40.61 52.17
N GLU A 233 -4.34 39.48 52.03
CA GLU A 233 -3.35 38.78 52.86
C GLU A 233 -2.65 37.68 52.04
N SER A 234 -1.75 36.95 52.70
CA SER A 234 -0.55 36.25 52.23
C SER A 234 -0.62 34.72 52.03
N LEU A 235 0.38 34.20 51.30
CA LEU A 235 1.22 32.99 51.52
C LEU A 235 0.63 31.66 52.07
N ALA A 236 0.85 30.56 51.32
CA ALA A 236 1.36 29.23 51.74
C ALA A 236 1.44 28.34 50.45
N GLU A 237 2.55 27.72 50.01
CA GLU A 237 3.44 26.68 50.57
C GLU A 237 2.84 25.26 50.73
N GLU A 238 3.72 24.27 50.54
CA GLU A 238 3.63 22.79 50.69
C GLU A 238 3.33 21.99 49.39
N ASP A 239 4.10 21.03 48.87
CA ASP A 239 5.08 19.98 49.31
C ASP A 239 4.53 18.54 49.24
N GLU A 240 5.39 17.63 48.74
CA GLU A 240 5.43 16.15 48.90
C GLU A 240 4.26 15.30 48.30
N GLU A 241 4.37 14.02 47.90
CA GLU A 241 5.27 12.93 48.27
C GLU A 241 5.25 11.72 47.26
N LYS A 242 6.31 10.92 47.39
CA LYS A 242 6.73 9.55 46.99
C LYS A 242 5.75 8.42 46.61
N GLY A 243 6.33 7.42 45.93
CA GLY A 243 6.08 5.95 46.12
C GLY A 243 5.53 5.25 44.86
N ASP A 244 5.83 4.00 44.50
CA ASP A 244 6.61 2.92 45.11
C ASP A 244 6.79 1.80 44.04
N GLU A 245 7.70 0.88 44.33
CA GLU A 245 8.24 -0.22 43.57
C GLU A 245 7.24 -1.38 43.28
N THR A 246 7.53 -2.21 42.28
CA THR A 246 7.22 -3.65 42.37
C THR A 246 8.07 -4.51 41.44
N GLU A 247 8.72 -5.50 42.06
CA GLU A 247 9.52 -6.58 41.50
C GLU A 247 8.65 -7.70 40.87
N GLY A 248 9.26 -8.59 40.06
CA GLY A 248 8.74 -9.95 39.87
C GLY A 248 9.02 -10.64 38.53
N SER A 249 10.09 -11.45 38.50
CA SER A 249 10.40 -12.51 37.49
C SER A 249 9.43 -13.72 37.63
N PRO A 250 9.49 -14.87 36.89
CA PRO A 250 10.62 -15.46 36.15
C PRO A 250 10.31 -16.28 34.86
N GLN A 251 11.41 -16.89 34.38
CA GLN A 251 11.69 -17.70 33.18
C GLN A 251 10.93 -19.04 33.06
N GLU A 252 10.86 -19.56 31.82
CA GLU A 252 11.09 -20.94 31.33
C GLU A 252 10.53 -21.03 29.89
N GLY A 253 11.01 -21.79 28.89
CA GLY A 253 12.02 -22.84 28.81
C GLY A 253 12.32 -23.14 27.32
N ALA A 254 13.38 -23.91 27.08
CA ALA A 254 13.92 -24.27 25.77
C ALA A 254 13.22 -25.48 25.14
N GLN A 255 13.17 -25.56 23.81
CA GLN A 255 13.06 -26.83 23.07
C GLN A 255 13.75 -26.77 21.70
N ALA A 256 14.41 -27.87 21.37
CA ALA A 256 15.25 -28.11 20.21
C ALA A 256 14.50 -28.88 19.11
N THR A 257 14.82 -28.62 17.83
CA THR A 257 14.69 -29.56 16.69
C THR A 257 15.67 -29.05 15.61
N SER A 258 16.63 -29.83 15.08
CA SER A 258 16.57 -30.98 14.16
C SER A 258 17.21 -30.57 12.82
N GLU A 259 18.35 -31.18 12.52
CA GLU A 259 19.16 -30.96 11.32
C GLU A 259 18.51 -31.57 10.07
N MET A 260 18.52 -30.85 8.94
CA MET A 260 18.34 -31.45 7.61
C MET A 260 19.48 -31.02 6.68
N LYS A 261 20.23 -32.03 6.20
CA LYS A 261 21.26 -31.92 5.17
C LYS A 261 20.61 -31.80 3.79
N PHE A 262 21.06 -30.85 2.98
CA PHE A 262 20.76 -30.81 1.54
C PHE A 262 22.03 -30.57 0.70
N LEU A 263 22.12 -31.35 -0.37
CA LEU A 263 23.20 -31.46 -1.35
C LEU A 263 23.29 -30.22 -2.27
N LYS A 264 24.53 -29.89 -2.68
CA LYS A 264 24.86 -28.85 -3.66
C LYS A 264 24.55 -29.31 -5.09
N PRO A 265 24.36 -28.35 -6.02
CA PRO A 265 25.18 -28.42 -7.24
C PRO A 265 25.82 -27.09 -7.64
N GLU A 266 26.95 -27.23 -8.33
CA GLU A 266 27.85 -26.23 -8.90
C GLU A 266 27.46 -25.89 -10.35
N ASN A 267 27.68 -24.63 -10.78
CA ASN A 267 28.38 -24.23 -12.02
C ASN A 267 28.10 -22.77 -12.46
N THR A 268 29.17 -21.96 -12.40
CA THR A 268 29.82 -21.05 -13.39
C THR A 268 28.97 -20.58 -14.60
N ILE A 269 28.56 -19.31 -14.76
CA ILE A 269 29.21 -18.05 -15.24
C ILE A 269 29.53 -18.02 -16.75
N GLU A 270 28.95 -17.05 -17.48
CA GLU A 270 29.54 -16.13 -18.48
C GLU A 270 28.40 -15.26 -19.08
N SER A 271 28.27 -13.95 -18.81
CA SER A 271 28.95 -12.75 -19.33
C SER A 271 28.44 -12.24 -20.70
N ARG A 272 27.75 -11.09 -20.71
CA ARG A 272 27.93 -9.90 -21.60
C ARG A 272 26.74 -8.91 -21.52
N GLN A 273 27.09 -7.62 -21.42
CA GLN A 273 26.24 -6.42 -21.55
C GLN A 273 26.45 -5.78 -22.96
N PRO A 274 25.95 -4.56 -23.25
CA PRO A 274 24.55 -4.10 -23.33
C PRO A 274 24.29 -3.37 -24.67
N GLY A 275 23.04 -2.98 -24.95
CA GLY A 275 22.73 -2.10 -26.09
C GLY A 275 21.43 -1.35 -25.86
N ALA A 276 21.53 -0.03 -25.86
CA ALA A 276 20.47 0.94 -25.69
C ALA A 276 19.64 1.14 -26.97
N ASP A 277 18.54 1.88 -26.77
CA ASP A 277 17.76 2.63 -27.73
C ASP A 277 16.62 1.96 -28.53
N ILE A 278 15.64 2.84 -28.76
CA ILE A 278 14.64 2.88 -29.83
C ILE A 278 13.21 2.49 -29.42
N VAL A 279 12.55 3.52 -28.88
CA VAL A 279 11.12 3.85 -28.97
C VAL A 279 10.76 4.19 -30.42
N THR A 280 9.46 4.16 -30.73
CA THR A 280 8.73 4.51 -31.97
C THR A 280 8.62 3.40 -33.01
N ASP A 281 7.51 2.65 -32.99
CA ASP A 281 6.50 2.72 -34.06
C ASP A 281 5.40 1.64 -33.96
N LEU A 282 4.21 2.02 -34.43
CA LEU A 282 3.14 1.18 -35.01
C LEU A 282 2.12 0.51 -34.06
N VAL A 283 1.11 1.32 -33.72
CA VAL A 283 -0.28 0.89 -33.52
C VAL A 283 -0.96 0.88 -34.89
N THR A 284 -1.27 -0.30 -35.42
CA THR A 284 -2.44 -0.49 -36.30
C THR A 284 -2.85 -1.97 -36.28
N ASP A 285 -4.16 -2.18 -36.14
CA ASP A 285 -4.94 -3.39 -36.44
C ASP A 285 -5.04 -4.48 -35.36
N LEU A 286 -6.12 -4.37 -34.54
CA LEU A 286 -7.14 -5.42 -34.28
C LEU A 286 -7.98 -5.07 -33.04
N VAL A 287 -8.97 -4.18 -33.19
CA VAL A 287 -10.12 -4.06 -32.27
C VAL A 287 -11.34 -3.71 -33.11
N THR A 288 -12.35 -4.59 -33.12
CA THR A 288 -13.73 -4.17 -33.42
C THR A 288 -14.20 -3.32 -32.24
N ASP A 289 -14.48 -2.04 -32.49
CA ASP A 289 -14.72 -0.97 -31.52
C ASP A 289 -15.67 -1.31 -30.34
N PRO A 290 -15.17 -1.36 -29.09
CA PRO A 290 -15.98 -1.22 -27.88
C PRO A 290 -16.35 0.25 -27.56
N GLU A 291 -15.95 1.23 -28.38
CA GLU A 291 -15.99 2.66 -28.04
C GLU A 291 -17.39 3.33 -28.00
N ASN A 292 -18.48 2.64 -28.35
CA ASN A 292 -19.81 3.28 -28.41
C ASN A 292 -20.81 2.85 -27.30
N SER A 293 -20.35 2.20 -26.23
CA SER A 293 -21.17 1.97 -25.04
C SER A 293 -20.58 2.73 -23.86
N PRO A 294 -21.30 3.67 -23.21
CA PRO A 294 -20.79 4.41 -22.06
C PRO A 294 -20.39 3.51 -20.88
N TYR A 295 -20.75 2.22 -20.90
CA TYR A 295 -20.52 1.26 -19.82
C TYR A 295 -19.70 0.02 -20.25
N GLY A 296 -19.16 -0.05 -21.48
CA GLY A 296 -18.37 -1.21 -21.92
C GLY A 296 -19.12 -2.55 -22.00
N LEU A 297 -20.46 -2.53 -21.87
CA LEU A 297 -21.31 -3.72 -21.89
C LEU A 297 -21.26 -4.48 -23.23
N THR A 298 -21.26 -5.81 -23.15
CA THR A 298 -21.54 -6.71 -24.28
C THR A 298 -22.95 -6.48 -24.85
N GLU A 299 -23.20 -6.87 -26.10
CA GLU A 299 -24.53 -6.69 -26.71
C GLU A 299 -25.65 -7.38 -25.91
N PHE A 300 -25.38 -8.56 -25.35
CA PHE A 300 -26.38 -9.26 -24.54
C PHE A 300 -26.66 -8.52 -23.22
N GLN A 301 -25.61 -8.05 -22.53
CA GLN A 301 -25.78 -7.23 -21.32
C GLN A 301 -26.54 -5.93 -21.61
N LYS A 302 -26.31 -5.28 -22.76
CA LYS A 302 -27.09 -4.10 -23.19
C LYS A 302 -28.57 -4.44 -23.31
N LYS A 303 -28.92 -5.56 -23.96
CA LYS A 303 -30.32 -6.01 -24.07
C LYS A 303 -30.95 -6.29 -22.71
N VAL A 304 -30.22 -6.95 -21.80
CA VAL A 304 -30.69 -7.22 -20.43
C VAL A 304 -30.89 -5.91 -19.64
N TYR A 305 -29.96 -4.96 -19.79
CA TYR A 305 -30.07 -3.64 -19.18
C TYR A 305 -31.25 -2.84 -19.74
N GLU A 306 -31.45 -2.88 -21.05
CA GLU A 306 -32.57 -2.24 -21.75
C GLU A 306 -33.93 -2.83 -21.35
N ALA A 307 -34.01 -4.15 -21.22
CA ALA A 307 -35.23 -4.88 -20.81
C ALA A 307 -35.61 -4.64 -19.34
N ASN A 308 -34.62 -4.37 -18.48
CA ASN A 308 -34.89 -3.81 -17.16
C ASN A 308 -35.30 -2.35 -17.34
N SER A 309 -36.60 -2.13 -17.55
CA SER A 309 -37.20 -0.80 -17.51
C SER A 309 -37.08 -0.20 -16.10
N GLY A 310 -37.49 1.06 -15.93
CA GLY A 310 -37.57 1.68 -14.59
C GLY A 310 -38.54 0.96 -13.64
N GLU A 311 -39.31 -0.02 -14.11
CA GLU A 311 -40.20 -0.85 -13.30
C GLU A 311 -39.59 -2.21 -12.94
N PRO A 312 -39.83 -2.72 -11.72
CA PRO A 312 -39.36 -4.05 -11.30
C PRO A 312 -39.88 -5.18 -12.19
N THR A 313 -38.97 -5.86 -12.89
CA THR A 313 -39.26 -7.00 -13.78
C THR A 313 -38.80 -8.30 -13.15
N THR A 314 -39.59 -9.38 -13.22
CA THR A 314 -39.22 -10.69 -12.68
C THR A 314 -38.20 -11.40 -13.58
N PHE A 315 -37.38 -12.27 -12.99
CA PHE A 315 -36.44 -13.11 -13.73
C PHE A 315 -37.13 -13.90 -14.86
N ASP A 316 -38.26 -14.55 -14.57
CA ASP A 316 -38.98 -15.36 -15.57
C ASP A 316 -39.54 -14.50 -16.72
N ALA A 317 -39.97 -13.27 -16.44
CA ALA A 317 -40.40 -12.33 -17.47
C ALA A 317 -39.23 -11.90 -18.36
N LEU A 318 -38.04 -11.69 -17.79
CA LEU A 318 -36.83 -11.39 -18.56
C LEU A 318 -36.40 -12.57 -19.43
N VAL A 319 -36.47 -13.82 -18.92
CA VAL A 319 -36.22 -15.03 -19.71
C VAL A 319 -37.17 -15.10 -20.90
N SER A 320 -38.47 -14.89 -20.66
CA SER A 320 -39.50 -14.94 -21.71
C SER A 320 -39.39 -13.80 -22.72
N ASN A 321 -39.01 -12.60 -22.29
CA ASN A 321 -38.94 -11.42 -23.16
C ASN A 321 -37.69 -11.41 -24.05
N LEU A 322 -36.57 -11.94 -23.54
CA LEU A 322 -35.29 -11.93 -24.24
C LEU A 322 -34.99 -13.22 -25.01
N ASP A 323 -35.85 -14.24 -24.88
CA ASP A 323 -35.62 -15.60 -25.38
C ASP A 323 -34.22 -16.12 -24.99
N ALA A 324 -33.83 -15.84 -23.75
CA ALA A 324 -32.46 -16.05 -23.27
C ALA A 324 -32.35 -17.33 -22.44
N ASN A 325 -31.16 -17.95 -22.49
CA ASN A 325 -30.85 -19.04 -21.56
C ASN A 325 -30.81 -18.51 -20.12
N ALA A 326 -31.49 -19.20 -19.19
CA ALA A 326 -31.54 -18.78 -17.79
C ALA A 326 -30.15 -18.59 -17.15
N ASN A 327 -29.16 -19.43 -17.49
CA ASN A 327 -27.80 -19.28 -16.96
C ASN A 327 -27.10 -18.05 -17.52
N GLU A 328 -27.29 -17.75 -18.81
CA GLU A 328 -26.70 -16.59 -19.48
C GLU A 328 -27.32 -15.29 -18.95
N LEU A 329 -28.65 -15.26 -18.78
CA LEU A 329 -29.36 -14.14 -18.18
C LEU A 329 -28.91 -13.91 -16.72
N ASN A 330 -28.78 -14.98 -15.92
CA ASN A 330 -28.34 -14.86 -14.54
C ASN A 330 -26.90 -14.31 -14.44
N ALA A 331 -25.99 -14.74 -15.33
CA ALA A 331 -24.64 -14.20 -15.41
C ALA A 331 -24.66 -12.70 -15.80
N ALA A 332 -25.46 -12.32 -16.80
CA ALA A 332 -25.59 -10.93 -17.21
C ALA A 332 -26.19 -10.04 -16.10
N LEU A 333 -27.25 -10.49 -15.43
CA LEU A 333 -27.84 -9.78 -14.28
C LEU A 333 -26.85 -9.62 -13.13
N THR A 334 -26.05 -10.66 -12.85
CA THR A 334 -25.00 -10.58 -11.82
C THR A 334 -23.95 -9.53 -12.18
N ILE A 335 -23.51 -9.46 -13.44
CA ILE A 335 -22.53 -8.45 -13.87
C ILE A 335 -23.14 -7.05 -13.79
N LEU A 336 -24.36 -6.86 -14.29
CA LEU A 336 -25.06 -5.57 -14.22
C LEU A 336 -25.32 -5.12 -12.77
N GLU A 337 -25.58 -6.07 -11.85
CA GLU A 337 -25.73 -5.80 -10.40
C GLU A 337 -24.39 -5.37 -9.79
N LEU A 338 -23.30 -6.08 -10.11
CA LEU A 338 -21.94 -5.72 -9.65
C LEU A 338 -21.49 -4.35 -10.17
N GLU A 339 -21.89 -3.97 -11.37
CA GLU A 339 -21.62 -2.66 -11.96
C GLU A 339 -22.59 -1.57 -11.46
N SER A 340 -23.49 -1.90 -10.52
CA SER A 340 -24.50 -0.98 -9.97
C SER A 340 -25.44 -0.39 -11.04
N LEU A 341 -25.60 -1.09 -12.17
CA LEU A 341 -26.47 -0.68 -13.27
C LEU A 341 -27.93 -1.12 -13.05
N ILE A 342 -28.13 -2.18 -12.28
CA ILE A 342 -29.45 -2.66 -11.86
C ILE A 342 -29.46 -2.93 -10.35
N ASN A 343 -30.64 -2.85 -9.74
CA ASN A 343 -30.87 -3.25 -8.35
C ASN A 343 -31.68 -4.54 -8.29
N ARG A 344 -31.25 -5.49 -7.45
CA ARG A 344 -32.02 -6.68 -7.13
C ARG A 344 -32.99 -6.41 -5.99
N LEU A 345 -34.26 -6.74 -6.19
CA LEU A 345 -35.35 -6.59 -5.24
C LEU A 345 -35.85 -7.96 -4.76
N PRO A 346 -36.55 -8.03 -3.60
CA PRO A 346 -37.17 -9.26 -3.13
C PRO A 346 -38.08 -9.91 -4.17
N GLY A 347 -38.10 -11.25 -4.19
CA GLY A 347 -38.90 -12.02 -5.14
C GLY A 347 -38.30 -12.14 -6.55
N ASN A 348 -36.96 -12.13 -6.67
CA ASN A 348 -36.23 -12.22 -7.95
C ASN A 348 -36.71 -11.19 -8.98
N ARG A 349 -36.89 -9.96 -8.50
CA ARG A 349 -37.21 -8.81 -9.34
C ARG A 349 -35.97 -7.95 -9.52
N TYR A 350 -35.84 -7.37 -10.69
CA TYR A 350 -34.72 -6.51 -11.06
C TYR A 350 -35.30 -5.20 -11.58
N VAL A 351 -34.68 -4.09 -11.20
CA VAL A 351 -35.06 -2.77 -11.67
C VAL A 351 -33.80 -2.05 -12.11
N ARG A 352 -33.87 -1.25 -13.17
CA ARG A 352 -32.73 -0.41 -13.55
C ARG A 352 -32.38 0.48 -12.36
N ALA A 353 -31.11 0.55 -12.00
CA ALA A 353 -30.68 1.55 -11.04
C ALA A 353 -30.96 2.91 -11.68
N ASN A 354 -31.65 3.79 -10.95
CA ASN A 354 -31.60 5.21 -11.26
C ASN A 354 -30.18 5.65 -10.92
N ILE A 355 -29.24 5.33 -11.81
CA ILE A 355 -27.95 5.96 -11.85
C ILE A 355 -28.29 7.40 -12.19
N THR A 356 -28.53 8.20 -11.15
CA THR A 356 -28.23 9.61 -11.27
C THR A 356 -26.74 9.59 -11.59
N PRO A 357 -26.31 9.83 -12.85
CA PRO A 357 -24.91 9.70 -13.24
C PRO A 357 -24.12 10.41 -12.16
N PRO A 358 -23.34 9.68 -11.35
CA PRO A 358 -23.03 10.01 -9.95
C PRO A 358 -22.66 11.47 -9.89
N ALA A 359 -23.63 12.32 -9.48
CA ALA A 359 -23.81 13.69 -9.98
C ALA A 359 -22.53 14.16 -10.62
N SER A 360 -22.33 13.85 -11.93
CA SER A 360 -21.00 13.71 -12.57
C SER A 360 -20.05 14.51 -11.73
N ILE A 361 -19.22 13.84 -10.91
CA ILE A 361 -18.18 14.54 -10.17
C ILE A 361 -17.29 15.03 -11.29
N GLN A 362 -17.73 16.11 -11.96
CA GLN A 362 -16.98 17.03 -12.75
C GLN A 362 -15.97 17.43 -11.71
N PRO A 363 -14.76 16.85 -11.76
CA PRO A 363 -13.79 16.98 -10.68
C PRO A 363 -13.61 18.47 -10.54
N ALA A 364 -14.18 19.07 -9.48
CA ALA A 364 -14.67 20.45 -9.44
C ALA A 364 -13.88 21.45 -10.31
N GLN A 365 -14.07 21.46 -11.65
CA GLN A 365 -13.08 21.96 -12.62
C GLN A 365 -11.63 22.10 -12.11
N ASN A 366 -11.14 21.13 -11.33
CA ASN A 366 -9.78 21.12 -10.87
C ASN A 366 -9.01 20.74 -12.13
N THR A 367 -8.40 21.73 -12.76
CA THR A 367 -7.49 21.58 -13.88
C THR A 367 -6.27 20.83 -13.37
N TYR A 368 -6.44 19.52 -13.22
CA TYR A 368 -5.37 18.59 -12.99
C TYR A 368 -4.44 18.64 -14.19
N ASP A 369 -3.14 18.74 -13.92
CA ASP A 369 -2.11 18.68 -14.94
C ASP A 369 -2.28 17.37 -15.75
N GLU A 370 -2.16 17.46 -17.07
CA GLU A 370 -2.25 16.32 -18.00
C GLU A 370 -1.28 15.20 -17.58
N ARG A 371 -0.09 15.58 -17.08
CA ARG A 371 0.91 14.65 -16.55
C ARG A 371 0.42 13.87 -15.35
N MET A 372 -0.34 14.50 -14.46
CA MET A 372 -0.88 13.83 -13.28
C MET A 372 -1.99 12.84 -13.68
N ILE A 373 -2.83 13.20 -14.64
CA ILE A 373 -3.84 12.30 -15.20
C ILE A 373 -3.16 11.07 -15.82
N GLU A 374 -2.06 11.27 -16.56
CA GLU A 374 -1.27 10.20 -17.14
C GLU A 374 -0.68 9.27 -16.07
N GLN A 375 -0.17 9.82 -14.96
CA GLN A 375 0.31 9.03 -13.81
C GLN A 375 -0.82 8.25 -13.12
N ILE A 376 -1.98 8.87 -12.90
CA ILE A 376 -3.16 8.21 -12.31
C ILE A 376 -3.58 7.04 -13.19
N ASN A 377 -3.62 7.23 -14.51
CA ASN A 377 -3.98 6.18 -15.47
C ASN A 377 -2.93 5.07 -15.51
N ALA A 378 -1.64 5.41 -15.48
CA ALA A 378 -0.56 4.43 -15.38
C ALA A 378 -0.69 3.59 -14.10
N PHE A 379 -0.93 4.24 -12.96
CA PHE A 379 -1.18 3.57 -11.69
C PHE A 379 -2.42 2.67 -11.75
N ARG A 380 -3.52 3.17 -12.31
CA ARG A 380 -4.78 2.43 -12.47
C ARG A 380 -4.56 1.13 -13.24
N ASN A 381 -3.86 1.22 -14.36
CA ASN A 381 -3.48 0.07 -15.17
C ASN A 381 -2.63 -0.92 -14.35
N ILE A 382 -1.58 -0.43 -13.67
CA ILE A 382 -0.72 -1.29 -12.83
C ILE A 382 -1.53 -2.09 -11.80
N ILE A 383 -2.51 -1.44 -11.14
CA ILE A 383 -3.37 -2.09 -10.15
C ILE A 383 -4.30 -3.10 -10.78
N GLN A 384 -5.09 -2.73 -11.79
CA GLN A 384 -6.08 -3.61 -12.43
C GLN A 384 -5.45 -4.88 -13.00
N ILE A 385 -4.19 -4.79 -13.38
CA ILE A 385 -3.47 -5.92 -13.97
C ILE A 385 -2.82 -6.81 -12.92
N ASN A 386 -2.14 -6.24 -11.93
CA ASN A 386 -1.49 -7.05 -10.90
C ASN A 386 -2.50 -7.66 -9.92
N ASN A 387 -3.62 -6.98 -9.76
CA ASN A 387 -4.64 -7.28 -8.77
C ASN A 387 -5.97 -7.18 -9.50
N GLN A 388 -6.88 -8.16 -9.35
CA GLN A 388 -8.26 -8.09 -9.86
C GLN A 388 -9.09 -7.07 -9.04
N GLY A 389 -8.58 -5.85 -8.96
CA GLY A 389 -8.84 -4.77 -8.03
C GLY A 389 -8.31 -4.97 -6.60
N VAL A 390 -8.36 -3.89 -5.85
CA VAL A 390 -7.72 -3.73 -4.53
C VAL A 390 -8.66 -3.02 -3.57
N SER A 391 -8.36 -3.05 -2.28
CA SER A 391 -8.98 -2.09 -1.35
C SER A 391 -8.21 -0.79 -1.39
N ARG A 392 -8.84 0.33 -1.00
CA ARG A 392 -8.20 1.64 -0.89
C ARG A 392 -6.89 1.60 -0.08
N LYS A 393 -6.91 0.88 1.04
CA LYS A 393 -5.74 0.61 1.87
C LYS A 393 -4.54 0.09 1.06
N TYR A 394 -4.75 -0.94 0.23
CA TYR A 394 -3.68 -1.53 -0.56
C TYR A 394 -3.36 -0.72 -1.82
N ALA A 395 -4.31 0.06 -2.33
CA ALA A 395 -4.03 1.02 -3.40
C ALA A 395 -2.97 2.03 -2.96
N ASN A 396 -3.08 2.62 -1.77
CA ASN A 396 -2.08 3.58 -1.27
C ASN A 396 -0.69 2.94 -1.11
N LEU A 397 -0.63 1.70 -0.63
CA LEU A 397 0.63 0.96 -0.52
C LEU A 397 1.28 0.69 -1.88
N HIS A 398 0.48 0.31 -2.87
CA HIS A 398 0.97 0.11 -4.22
C HIS A 398 1.38 1.42 -4.91
N LEU A 399 0.64 2.50 -4.65
CA LEU A 399 0.96 3.82 -5.20
C LEU A 399 2.33 4.27 -4.73
N ALA A 400 2.70 3.95 -3.48
CA ALA A 400 4.04 4.24 -2.99
C ALA A 400 5.14 3.56 -3.82
N ASN A 401 4.90 2.34 -4.30
CA ASN A 401 5.85 1.68 -5.19
C ASN A 401 5.93 2.35 -6.57
N VAL A 402 4.81 2.85 -7.10
CA VAL A 402 4.79 3.57 -8.38
C VAL A 402 5.50 4.92 -8.27
N ASN A 403 5.19 5.71 -7.24
CA ASN A 403 5.86 6.97 -6.93
C ASN A 403 7.37 6.79 -6.82
N ARG A 404 7.83 5.70 -6.21
CA ARG A 404 9.26 5.37 -6.15
C ARG A 404 9.87 5.19 -7.52
N LEU A 405 9.26 4.37 -8.37
CA LEU A 405 9.79 4.13 -9.73
C LEU A 405 9.89 5.43 -10.50
N TYR A 406 8.89 6.29 -10.33
CA TYR A 406 8.90 7.61 -10.87
C TYR A 406 10.10 8.41 -10.34
N LYS A 407 10.28 8.53 -9.02
CA LYS A 407 11.42 9.20 -8.40
C LYS A 407 12.77 8.68 -8.88
N GLN A 408 12.93 7.36 -8.91
CA GLN A 408 14.17 6.70 -9.29
C GLN A 408 14.56 7.01 -10.75
N SER A 409 13.59 7.28 -11.62
CA SER A 409 13.87 7.69 -13.00
C SER A 409 14.53 9.07 -13.10
N PHE A 410 14.29 9.95 -12.13
CA PHE A 410 14.90 11.28 -12.05
C PHE A 410 16.17 11.28 -11.20
N ASP A 411 16.20 10.51 -10.11
CA ASP A 411 17.36 10.40 -9.24
C ASP A 411 17.60 8.95 -8.77
N PRO A 412 18.38 8.18 -9.54
CA PRO A 412 18.71 6.81 -9.20
C PRO A 412 19.54 6.67 -7.91
N LYS A 413 20.19 7.74 -7.44
CA LYS A 413 21.15 7.71 -6.32
C LYS A 413 20.54 8.16 -5.00
N SER A 414 19.51 9.01 -5.00
CA SER A 414 18.93 9.52 -3.74
C SER A 414 17.94 8.58 -3.05
N PHE A 415 17.54 7.48 -3.68
CA PHE A 415 16.43 6.68 -3.19
C PHE A 415 16.75 5.19 -3.02
N SER A 416 17.64 4.88 -2.06
CA SER A 416 17.79 3.49 -1.60
C SER A 416 16.64 3.11 -0.67
N ILE A 417 15.93 2.04 -1.02
CA ILE A 417 14.87 1.44 -0.21
C ILE A 417 15.42 0.91 1.10
N PHE A 418 16.67 0.47 1.11
CA PHE A 418 17.35 0.16 2.36
C PHE A 418 17.41 1.39 3.28
N GLN A 419 17.82 2.56 2.77
CA GLN A 419 17.89 3.78 3.57
C GLN A 419 16.51 4.15 4.12
N ILE A 420 15.46 4.04 3.30
CA ILE A 420 14.07 4.27 3.72
C ILE A 420 13.66 3.31 4.81
N CYS A 421 13.74 2.00 4.58
CA CYS A 421 13.40 0.99 5.58
C CYS A 421 14.21 1.14 6.86
N SER A 422 15.45 1.66 6.77
CA SER A 422 16.28 1.92 7.94
C SER A 422 15.84 3.16 8.77
N GLN A 423 14.99 4.05 8.24
CA GLN A 423 14.54 5.25 8.95
C GLN A 423 13.28 5.00 9.81
N PHE A 424 12.51 3.95 9.52
CA PHE A 424 11.23 3.72 10.18
C PHE A 424 11.31 2.79 11.39
N SER A 425 10.35 2.98 12.30
CA SER A 425 10.00 2.05 13.38
C SER A 425 9.54 0.69 12.84
N ASP A 426 9.36 -0.31 13.70
CA ASP A 426 9.13 -1.69 13.28
C ASP A 426 7.78 -1.72 12.59
N VAL A 427 7.81 -1.86 11.27
CA VAL A 427 6.61 -2.09 10.49
C VAL A 427 6.33 -3.58 10.61
N GLY A 428 5.66 -3.95 11.70
CA GLY A 428 5.24 -5.30 11.98
C GLY A 428 3.97 -5.68 11.22
N ARG A 429 3.53 -6.93 11.41
CA ARG A 429 2.28 -7.42 10.83
C ARG A 429 1.07 -6.68 11.40
N THR A 430 1.15 -6.28 12.66
CA THR A 430 0.10 -5.54 13.38
C THR A 430 -0.08 -4.15 12.80
N GLU A 431 1.02 -3.45 12.53
CA GLU A 431 1.05 -2.12 11.93
C GLU A 431 0.48 -2.17 10.51
N VAL A 432 0.93 -3.14 9.69
CA VAL A 432 0.37 -3.36 8.34
C VAL A 432 -1.13 -3.66 8.43
N LYS A 433 -1.58 -4.48 9.39
CA LYS A 433 -3.00 -4.83 9.56
C LYS A 433 -3.85 -3.65 10.04
N ASN A 434 -3.32 -2.83 10.95
CA ASN A 434 -4.01 -1.71 11.58
C ASN A 434 -3.84 -0.40 10.80
N PHE A 435 -2.99 -0.35 9.77
CA PHE A 435 -2.85 0.81 8.90
C PHE A 435 -4.19 1.19 8.28
N ILE A 436 -4.59 2.45 8.46
CA ILE A 436 -5.78 3.06 7.87
C ILE A 436 -5.29 4.03 6.79
N SER A 437 -5.79 3.87 5.56
CA SER A 437 -5.49 4.80 4.47
C SER A 437 -6.26 6.10 4.64
N ASP A 438 -5.60 7.22 4.34
CA ASP A 438 -6.26 8.52 4.29
C ASP A 438 -7.29 8.59 3.15
N LEU A 439 -8.13 9.62 3.20
CA LEU A 439 -9.06 9.98 2.12
C LEU A 439 -8.34 10.54 0.89
N SER A 440 -7.09 10.99 1.05
CA SER A 440 -6.22 11.39 -0.04
C SER A 440 -5.16 10.34 -0.32
N VAL A 441 -4.61 10.41 -1.51
CA VAL A 441 -3.45 9.63 -1.92
C VAL A 441 -2.37 10.56 -2.42
N GLU A 442 -1.13 10.26 -2.05
CA GLU A 442 0.02 11.08 -2.45
C GLU A 442 0.52 10.59 -3.81
N ILE A 443 0.53 11.46 -4.82
CA ILE A 443 1.11 11.20 -6.13
C ILE A 443 2.36 12.06 -6.29
N MET A 444 3.47 11.43 -6.65
CA MET A 444 4.72 12.16 -6.85
C MET A 444 4.72 12.89 -8.20
N MET A 445 4.85 14.21 -8.17
CA MET A 445 4.90 15.01 -9.38
C MET A 445 6.31 15.00 -9.99
N PRO A 446 6.45 15.04 -11.33
CA PRO A 446 7.73 15.32 -11.95
C PRO A 446 8.25 16.66 -11.49
N MET A 447 9.51 16.69 -11.04
CA MET A 447 10.21 17.96 -10.89
C MET A 447 10.24 18.63 -12.27
N ALA A 448 9.88 19.92 -12.34
CA ALA A 448 10.08 20.69 -13.55
C ALA A 448 11.58 20.64 -13.88
N ALA A 449 11.89 20.09 -15.07
CA ALA A 449 13.26 19.90 -15.54
C ALA A 449 14.01 21.22 -15.75
#